data_AF-A0A7X6PCK5-F1
#
_entry.id   AF-A0A7X6PCK5-F1
#
_cell.length_a   1.000
_cell.length_b   1.000
_cell.length_c   1.000
_cell.angle_alpha   90.00
_cell.angle_beta   90.00
_cell.angle_gamma   90.00
#
_symmetry.space_group_name_H-M   'P 1'
#
loop_
_entity.id
_entity.type
_entity.pdbx_description
1 polymer ?
#
loop_
_entity_poly.entity_id
_entity_poly.type
_entity_poly.pdbx_seq_one_letter_code
_entity_poly.pdbx_strand_id
1 'polypeptide(L)'
;MLTGRDEYALSFFHRCISVGKPYYQDEKSVHFEITNNPDIPFYLTGGAPGTPATINLAANSVTRVVLNKTNTAPMAYNIRNIITGENEVLKAELKY
;
A
#
# COMPACT_ATOMS: atom_id res chain seq x y z
N MET A 1 -15.96 4.31 -1.32
CA MET A 1 -15.08 5.21 -2.09
C MET A 1 -14.95 6.48 -1.28
N LEU A 2 -13.74 7.01 -1.08
CA LEU A 2 -13.50 8.27 -0.34
C LEU A 2 -13.04 9.36 -1.31
N THR A 3 -13.39 10.60 -1.01
CA THR A 3 -12.98 11.77 -1.79
C THR A 3 -12.45 12.85 -0.85
N GLY A 4 -11.31 13.44 -1.17
CA GLY A 4 -10.71 14.51 -0.38
C GLY A 4 -9.50 15.11 -1.05
N ARG A 5 -9.04 16.29 -0.60
CA ARG A 5 -7.79 16.88 -1.12
C ARG A 5 -6.61 15.98 -0.81
N ASP A 6 -5.63 15.93 -1.71
CA ASP A 6 -4.41 15.10 -1.62
C ASP A 6 -3.76 15.14 -0.23
N GLU A 7 -3.54 16.34 0.31
CA GLU A 7 -2.84 16.55 1.58
C GLU A 7 -3.51 15.83 2.78
N TYR A 8 -4.84 15.82 2.82
CA TYR A 8 -5.60 15.15 3.89
C TYR A 8 -5.78 13.67 3.59
N ALA A 9 -6.01 13.32 2.32
CA ALA A 9 -6.20 11.95 1.88
C ALA A 9 -4.95 11.09 2.10
N LEU A 10 -3.77 11.63 1.84
CA LEU A 10 -2.49 10.97 2.08
C LEU A 10 -2.24 10.72 3.56
N SER A 11 -2.44 11.76 4.38
CA SER A 11 -2.29 11.67 5.84
C SER A 11 -3.27 10.68 6.45
N PHE A 12 -4.52 10.68 5.97
CA PHE A 12 -5.54 9.73 6.36
C PHE A 12 -5.15 8.29 6.01
N PHE A 13 -4.71 8.05 4.77
CA PHE A 13 -4.29 6.72 4.33
C PHE A 13 -3.14 6.18 5.18
N HIS A 14 -2.09 6.97 5.41
CA HIS A 14 -0.96 6.56 6.26
C HIS A 14 -1.34 6.32 7.71
N ARG A 15 -2.40 6.96 8.23
CA ARG A 15 -2.90 6.70 9.58
C ARG A 15 -3.73 5.42 9.67
N CYS A 16 -4.38 5.03 8.56
CA CYS A 16 -5.21 3.83 8.48
C CYS A 16 -4.37 2.55 8.42
N ILE A 17 -3.25 2.61 7.70
CA ILE A 17 -2.39 1.44 7.50
C ILE A 17 -1.19 1.46 8.43
N SER A 18 -0.62 0.29 8.71
CA SER A 18 0.66 0.14 9.40
C SER A 18 1.48 -0.91 8.68
N VAL A 19 2.66 -0.51 8.22
CA VAL A 19 3.61 -1.41 7.56
C VAL A 19 4.57 -1.95 8.62
N GLY A 20 4.53 -3.25 8.82
CA GLY A 20 5.40 -3.96 9.76
C GLY A 20 6.82 -4.07 9.21
N LYS A 21 7.79 -4.21 10.13
CA LYS A 21 9.17 -4.52 9.74
C LYS A 21 9.23 -5.88 9.06
N PRO A 22 10.18 -6.10 8.15
CA PRO A 22 10.45 -7.42 7.61
C PRO A 22 10.69 -8.46 8.72
N TYR A 23 9.89 -9.51 8.76
CA TYR A 23 9.97 -10.55 9.80
C TYR A 23 10.56 -11.86 9.29
N TYR A 24 10.47 -12.12 7.98
CA TYR A 24 11.06 -13.30 7.36
C TYR A 24 11.80 -12.89 6.09
N GLN A 25 12.99 -13.45 5.92
CA GLN A 25 13.86 -13.17 4.80
C GLN A 25 14.53 -14.48 4.37
N ASP A 26 14.33 -14.89 3.12
CA ASP A 26 15.07 -16.00 2.53
C ASP A 26 16.22 -15.46 1.63
N GLU A 27 16.85 -16.31 0.83
CA GLU A 27 17.95 -15.89 -0.07
C GLU A 27 17.50 -14.88 -1.14
N LYS A 28 16.22 -14.88 -1.50
CA LYS A 28 15.66 -14.12 -2.64
C LYS A 28 14.52 -13.20 -2.25
N SER A 29 13.90 -13.35 -1.08
CA SER A 29 12.63 -12.74 -0.73
C SER A 29 12.66 -12.07 0.64
N VAL A 30 11.93 -10.96 0.74
CA VAL A 30 11.63 -10.24 1.97
C VAL A 30 10.13 -10.29 2.18
N HIS A 31 9.73 -10.62 3.40
CA HIS A 31 8.33 -10.69 3.80
C HIS A 31 8.06 -9.69 4.91
N PHE A 32 7.00 -8.93 4.73
CA PHE A 32 6.47 -8.00 5.72
C PHE A 32 4.95 -8.00 5.62
N GLU A 33 4.32 -7.34 6.57
CA GLU A 33 2.87 -7.30 6.70
C GLU A 33 2.38 -5.86 6.66
N ILE A 34 1.23 -5.66 6.03
CA ILE A 34 0.51 -4.40 6.02
C ILE A 34 -0.78 -4.65 6.78
N THR A 35 -0.94 -3.98 7.91
CA THR A 35 -2.18 -4.01 8.69
C THR A 35 -3.07 -2.86 8.24
N ASN A 36 -4.33 -3.17 7.99
CA ASN A 36 -5.39 -2.19 7.73
C ASN A 36 -6.35 -2.19 8.92
N ASN A 37 -6.28 -1.15 9.74
CA ASN A 37 -7.08 -1.02 10.97
C ASN A 37 -8.54 -0.56 10.77
N PRO A 38 -8.91 0.29 9.79
CA PRO A 38 -10.29 0.72 9.65
C PRO A 38 -11.19 -0.32 8.95
N ASP A 39 -12.50 -0.07 9.05
CA ASP A 39 -13.57 -0.77 8.31
C ASP A 39 -13.59 -0.47 6.79
N ILE A 40 -12.58 0.22 6.28
CA ILE A 40 -12.49 0.64 4.87
C ILE A 40 -11.43 -0.23 4.18
N PRO A 41 -11.78 -0.99 3.13
CA PRO A 41 -10.78 -1.69 2.33
C PRO A 41 -10.00 -0.71 1.45
N PHE A 42 -8.74 -1.01 1.14
CA PHE A 42 -7.93 -0.23 0.20
C PHE A 42 -7.41 -1.12 -0.95
N TYR A 43 -7.39 -0.54 -2.15
CA TYR A 43 -6.96 -1.22 -3.37
C TYR A 43 -5.78 -0.47 -3.98
N LEU A 44 -4.59 -1.00 -3.78
CA LEU A 44 -3.33 -0.43 -4.28
C LEU A 44 -3.03 -1.03 -5.64
N THR A 45 -2.88 -0.20 -6.67
CA THR A 45 -2.61 -0.66 -8.05
C THR A 45 -1.45 0.08 -8.69
N GLY A 46 -0.87 -0.52 -9.73
CA GLY A 46 0.21 0.10 -10.51
C GLY A 46 1.58 -0.01 -9.86
N GLY A 47 1.82 -1.11 -9.13
CA GLY A 47 3.15 -1.39 -8.59
C GLY A 47 4.22 -1.46 -9.67
N ALA A 48 5.41 -0.92 -9.38
CA ALA A 48 6.56 -0.95 -10.26
C ALA A 48 7.06 -2.39 -10.50
N PRO A 49 7.83 -2.65 -11.58
CA PRO A 49 8.45 -3.96 -11.83
C PRO A 49 9.25 -4.44 -10.60
N GLY A 50 9.00 -5.68 -10.18
CA GLY A 50 9.61 -6.26 -8.97
C GLY A 50 8.77 -6.08 -7.69
N THR A 51 7.71 -5.28 -7.73
CA THR A 51 6.67 -5.19 -6.68
C THR A 51 5.37 -5.86 -7.15
N PRO A 52 4.48 -6.28 -6.24
CA PRO A 52 3.15 -6.75 -6.62
C PRO A 52 2.43 -5.68 -7.43
N ALA A 53 1.87 -6.07 -8.59
CA ALA A 53 1.13 -5.14 -9.44
C ALA A 53 -0.12 -4.58 -8.75
N THR A 54 -0.71 -5.36 -7.84
CA THR A 54 -1.88 -4.98 -7.04
C THR A 54 -1.77 -5.55 -5.63
N ILE A 55 -2.18 -4.77 -4.63
CA ILE A 55 -2.30 -5.20 -3.23
C ILE A 55 -3.70 -4.84 -2.74
N ASN A 56 -4.43 -5.85 -2.27
CA ASN A 56 -5.74 -5.67 -1.67
C ASN A 56 -5.59 -5.70 -0.15
N LEU A 57 -5.94 -4.60 0.49
CA LEU A 57 -6.00 -4.48 1.94
C LEU A 57 -7.47 -4.57 2.35
N ALA A 58 -7.90 -5.73 2.84
CA ALA A 58 -9.27 -5.87 3.33
C ALA A 58 -9.44 -5.07 4.64
N ALA A 59 -10.69 -4.70 4.96
CA ALA A 59 -11.01 -4.04 6.22
C ALA A 59 -10.59 -4.91 7.42
N ASN A 60 -10.08 -4.29 8.49
CA ASN A 60 -9.63 -4.96 9.72
C ASN A 60 -8.78 -6.22 9.49
N SER A 61 -7.81 -6.13 8.59
CA SER A 61 -7.04 -7.30 8.17
C SER A 61 -5.55 -7.04 8.09
N VAL A 62 -4.78 -8.12 8.06
CA VAL A 62 -3.35 -8.11 7.81
C VAL A 62 -3.08 -8.78 6.47
N THR A 63 -2.44 -8.04 5.57
CA THR A 63 -2.02 -8.55 4.26
C THR A 63 -0.51 -8.77 4.26
N ARG A 64 -0.09 -10.01 4.04
CA ARG A 64 1.34 -10.34 3.84
C ARG A 64 1.77 -9.94 2.43
N VAL A 65 2.89 -9.24 2.36
CA VAL A 65 3.53 -8.84 1.10
C VAL A 65 4.88 -9.52 0.99
N VAL A 66 5.19 -9.98 -0.23
CA VAL A 66 6.45 -10.63 -0.58
C VAL A 66 7.12 -9.82 -1.66
N LEU A 67 8.38 -9.46 -1.43
CA LEU A 67 9.22 -8.76 -2.39
C LEU A 67 10.51 -9.53 -2.63
N ASN A 68 11.10 -9.35 -3.81
CA ASN A 68 12.45 -9.82 -4.05
C ASN A 68 13.46 -8.92 -3.31
N LYS A 69 14.45 -9.49 -2.64
CA LYS A 69 15.53 -8.75 -1.95
C LYS A 69 16.30 -7.82 -2.87
N THR A 70 16.44 -8.17 -4.15
CA THR A 70 17.18 -7.34 -5.11
C THR A 70 16.33 -6.20 -5.66
N ASN A 71 15.05 -6.12 -5.31
CA ASN A 71 14.18 -5.07 -5.78
C ASN A 71 14.46 -3.76 -5.04
N THR A 72 14.93 -2.76 -5.78
CA THR A 72 15.15 -1.39 -5.29
C THR A 72 14.05 -0.43 -5.73
N ALA A 73 13.03 -0.91 -6.44
CA ALA A 73 11.95 -0.07 -6.92
C ALA A 73 11.12 0.48 -5.74
N PRO A 74 10.74 1.77 -5.79
CA PRO A 74 9.88 2.35 -4.78
C PRO A 74 8.50 1.67 -4.81
N MET A 75 7.95 1.41 -3.62
CA MET A 75 6.60 0.86 -3.48
C MET A 75 5.54 1.96 -3.60
N ALA A 76 5.53 2.64 -4.74
CA ALA A 76 4.54 3.65 -5.06
C ALA A 76 3.31 3.01 -5.73
N TYR A 77 2.13 3.32 -5.20
CA TYR A 77 0.85 2.77 -5.64
C TYR A 77 -0.21 3.85 -5.82
N ASN A 78 -1.14 3.59 -6.73
CA ASN A 78 -2.38 4.34 -6.84
C ASN A 78 -3.43 3.69 -5.94
N ILE A 79 -4.04 4.45 -5.04
CA ILE A 79 -5.10 3.98 -4.14
C ILE A 79 -6.43 4.18 -4.84
N ARG A 80 -6.89 3.16 -5.56
CA ARG A 80 -8.02 3.25 -6.49
C ARG A 80 -9.31 3.79 -5.86
N ASN A 81 -9.53 3.56 -4.57
CA ASN A 81 -10.76 3.93 -3.87
C ASN A 81 -10.69 5.27 -3.11
N ILE A 82 -9.61 6.04 -3.28
CA ILE A 82 -9.47 7.42 -2.79
C ILE A 82 -9.30 8.35 -3.98
N ILE A 83 -10.32 9.18 -4.24
CA ILE A 83 -10.33 10.19 -5.30
C ILE A 83 -9.79 11.50 -4.75
N THR A 84 -8.87 12.12 -5.48
CA THR A 84 -8.29 13.42 -5.10
C THR A 84 -8.51 14.53 -6.11
N GLY A 85 -8.90 14.18 -7.33
CA GLY A 85 -9.32 15.10 -8.39
C GLY A 85 -10.31 14.43 -9.36
N GLU A 86 -10.74 15.15 -10.39
CA GLU A 86 -11.80 14.69 -11.32
C GLU A 86 -11.49 13.35 -12.00
N ASN A 87 -10.21 13.09 -12.31
CA ASN A 87 -9.72 11.83 -12.87
C ASN A 87 -8.45 11.34 -12.15
N GLU A 88 -8.26 11.78 -10.91
CA GLU A 88 -7.05 11.51 -10.14
C GLU A 88 -7.37 10.72 -8.89
N VAL A 89 -6.54 9.71 -8.64
CA VAL A 89 -6.59 8.88 -7.43
C VAL A 89 -5.34 9.16 -6.60
N LEU A 90 -5.47 8.97 -5.28
CA LEU A 90 -4.37 9.19 -4.37
C LEU A 90 -3.16 8.32 -4.75
N LYS A 91 -1.99 8.92 -4.85
CA LYS A 91 -0.72 8.22 -4.97
C LYS A 91 -0.04 8.16 -3.61
N ALA A 92 0.34 6.97 -3.17
CA ALA A 92 1.00 6.77 -1.89
C ALA A 92 2.19 5.81 -2.02
N GLU A 93 3.24 6.09 -1.27
CA GLU A 93 4.42 5.23 -1.18
C GLU A 93 4.41 4.45 0.14
N LEU A 94 4.60 3.13 0.07
CA LEU A 94 4.74 2.28 1.24
C LEU A 94 6.21 2.19 1.64
N LYS A 95 6.50 2.52 2.90
CA LYS A 95 7.84 2.34 3.50
C LYS A 95 7.81 1.12 4.42
N TYR A 96 8.74 0.19 4.23
CA TYR A 96 8.85 -1.06 4.98
C TYR A 96 10.26 -1.26 5.54
#